data_AF-A0A952FQB5-F1
#
_entry.id   AF-A0A952FQB5-F1
#
_cell.length_a   1.000
_cell.length_b   1.000
_cell.length_c   1.000
_cell.angle_alpha   90.00
_cell.angle_beta   90.00
_cell.angle_gamma   90.00
#
_symmetry.space_group_name_H-M   'P 1'
#
loop_
_entity.id
_entity.type
_entity.pdbx_description
1 polymer ?
#
loop_
_entity_poly.entity_id
_entity_poly.type
_entity_poly.pdbx_seq_one_letter_code
_entity_poly.pdbx_strand_id
1 'polypeptide(L)'
;MQDNDALFDALRRSADSGVVDAIEDLVRNGRDEELARVNALALAAARGLDEEAVIAALLHASRLGLFEMSWNILCPSCGGVLGANATLKSVRQQDYHCAFCALTSEPTLDDTVEVSFTVSPRIRRIAAHDPDSLGFWDYHRQVFYGSGLAFPEPGTFDELSRKALLEAVELRAGERMILALQLPAQQVMIFDPVTHTAHLIDTEGEATAERRELSMIFTSAPAAVGHMTLSPGPLRLVLDNRTERRVLVGVYVAGPEMCSLIGGRRPFLTAKRLLTNQTFRDLYRTETLDVEQRLKIMSLTFLFTDLKGSTDLYERVGDLVAYDLVRSHFQILNEIVASESGAVVKTIGDAVMATFPVPHRAVSAALRMRDSMRQLNARRGAEELILKIGIHEGPCLAVNLNDRQDYFGQTVNIASRVQALATGDSIFATQPVVQDADSARLLSSRGVDARPQALALRGVGGRMPVFAMT
;
A
#
# COMPACT_ATOMS: atom_id res chain seq x y z
N MET A 1 2.47 -31.65 -8.75
CA MET A 1 2.65 -31.79 -7.29
C MET A 1 4.13 -31.80 -6.93
N GLN A 2 4.97 -32.68 -7.51
CA GLN A 2 6.44 -32.68 -7.30
C GLN A 2 7.13 -31.33 -7.65
N ASP A 3 6.67 -30.62 -8.69
CA ASP A 3 7.24 -29.31 -9.05
C ASP A 3 6.90 -28.19 -8.05
N ASN A 4 5.77 -28.29 -7.33
CA ASN A 4 5.37 -27.27 -6.36
C ASN A 4 6.22 -27.36 -5.09
N ASP A 5 6.50 -28.58 -4.63
CA ASP A 5 7.33 -28.83 -3.45
C ASP A 5 8.73 -28.24 -3.65
N ALA A 6 9.30 -28.38 -4.85
CA ALA A 6 10.59 -27.80 -5.20
C ALA A 6 10.62 -26.25 -5.15
N LEU A 7 9.50 -25.60 -5.50
CA LEU A 7 9.37 -24.14 -5.40
C LEU A 7 9.27 -23.67 -3.95
N PHE A 8 8.54 -24.40 -3.10
CA PHE A 8 8.49 -24.11 -1.66
C PHE A 8 9.85 -24.35 -0.99
N ASP A 9 10.57 -25.40 -1.38
CA ASP A 9 11.95 -25.64 -0.92
C ASP A 9 12.91 -24.55 -1.38
N ALA A 10 12.72 -24.00 -2.58
CA ALA A 10 13.46 -22.82 -3.04
C ALA A 10 13.12 -21.58 -2.20
N LEU A 11 11.84 -21.38 -1.89
CA LEU A 11 11.39 -20.26 -1.08
C LEU A 11 11.96 -20.31 0.35
N ARG A 12 12.01 -21.50 0.98
CA ARG A 12 12.62 -21.72 2.31
C ARG A 12 14.11 -21.35 2.38
N ARG A 13 14.82 -21.33 1.24
CA ARG A 13 16.23 -20.88 1.19
C ARG A 13 16.38 -19.36 1.18
N SER A 14 15.30 -18.63 0.88
CA SER A 14 15.31 -17.16 0.73
C SER A 14 14.42 -16.41 1.73
N ALA A 15 13.60 -17.12 2.51
CA ALA A 15 12.63 -16.52 3.43
C ALA A 15 12.53 -17.34 4.72
N ASP A 16 11.98 -16.71 5.77
CA ASP A 16 11.74 -17.35 7.07
C ASP A 16 10.88 -18.62 6.93
N SER A 17 11.33 -19.73 7.50
CA SER A 17 10.66 -21.03 7.31
C SER A 17 9.24 -21.06 7.87
N GLY A 18 8.99 -20.39 9.01
CA GLY A 18 7.65 -20.35 9.61
C GLY A 18 6.66 -19.56 8.75
N VAL A 19 7.14 -18.49 8.11
CA VAL A 19 6.37 -17.74 7.10
C VAL A 19 6.10 -18.59 5.87
N VAL A 20 7.11 -19.31 5.36
CA VAL A 20 6.93 -20.18 4.19
C VAL A 20 5.92 -21.28 4.45
N ASP A 21 5.96 -21.91 5.62
CA ASP A 21 5.00 -22.94 6.02
C ASP A 21 3.56 -22.38 6.07
N ALA A 22 3.38 -21.13 6.55
CA ALA A 22 2.09 -20.47 6.54
C ALA A 22 1.58 -20.15 5.12
N ILE A 23 2.47 -19.72 4.22
CA ILE A 23 2.13 -19.50 2.80
C ILE A 23 1.77 -20.82 2.14
N GLU A 24 2.52 -21.89 2.40
CA GLU A 24 2.27 -23.21 1.85
C GLU A 24 0.93 -23.79 2.34
N ASP A 25 0.63 -23.67 3.63
CA ASP A 25 -0.68 -24.06 4.19
C ASP A 25 -1.82 -23.27 3.53
N LEU A 26 -1.67 -21.95 3.35
CA LEU A 26 -2.65 -21.14 2.65
C LEU A 26 -2.86 -21.61 1.21
N VAL A 27 -1.80 -21.91 0.47
CA VAL A 27 -1.90 -22.40 -0.91
C VAL A 27 -2.56 -23.78 -0.98
N ARG A 28 -2.25 -24.69 -0.05
CA ARG A 28 -2.76 -26.07 -0.07
C ARG A 28 -4.18 -26.18 0.48
N ASN A 29 -4.46 -25.50 1.57
CA ASN A 29 -5.66 -25.72 2.41
C ASN A 29 -6.56 -24.49 2.51
N GLY A 30 -6.09 -23.30 2.13
CA GLY A 30 -6.88 -22.07 2.16
C GLY A 30 -8.04 -22.07 1.15
N ARG A 31 -9.04 -21.23 1.39
CA ARG A 31 -10.14 -21.03 0.43
C ARG A 31 -9.66 -20.21 -0.76
N ASP A 32 -10.32 -20.39 -1.90
CA ASP A 32 -9.98 -19.68 -3.15
C ASP A 32 -9.98 -18.15 -2.98
N GLU A 33 -10.95 -17.60 -2.24
CA GLU A 33 -11.04 -16.17 -1.97
C GLU A 33 -9.86 -15.62 -1.14
N GLU A 34 -9.21 -16.46 -0.34
CA GLU A 34 -8.03 -16.07 0.44
C GLU A 34 -6.76 -16.02 -0.43
N LEU A 35 -6.78 -16.69 -1.59
CA LEU A 35 -5.69 -16.74 -2.57
C LEU A 35 -5.89 -15.79 -3.75
N ALA A 36 -7.09 -15.19 -3.90
CA ALA A 36 -7.42 -14.27 -4.98
C ALA A 36 -6.72 -12.91 -4.82
N ARG A 37 -6.69 -12.37 -3.60
CA ARG A 37 -6.00 -11.11 -3.24
C ARG A 37 -5.42 -11.23 -1.85
N VAL A 38 -4.32 -11.97 -1.72
CA VAL A 38 -3.64 -12.15 -0.44
C VAL A 38 -3.20 -10.78 0.10
N ASN A 39 -3.78 -10.41 1.24
CA ASN A 39 -3.35 -9.26 2.03
C ASN A 39 -2.22 -9.70 2.96
N ALA A 40 -0.99 -9.28 2.65
CA ALA A 40 0.20 -9.65 3.43
C ALA A 40 0.07 -9.29 4.92
N LEU A 41 -0.53 -8.14 5.24
CA LEU A 41 -0.68 -7.66 6.62
C LEU A 41 -1.74 -8.47 7.36
N ALA A 42 -2.85 -8.80 6.70
CA ALA A 42 -3.89 -9.65 7.30
C ALA A 42 -3.38 -11.09 7.52
N LEU A 43 -2.58 -11.62 6.59
CA LEU A 43 -1.96 -12.94 6.74
C LEU A 43 -0.98 -12.96 7.93
N ALA A 44 -0.13 -11.93 8.05
CA ALA A 44 0.78 -11.77 9.17
C ALA A 44 0.03 -11.73 10.51
N ALA A 45 -1.01 -10.88 10.61
CA ALA A 45 -1.82 -10.75 11.81
C ALA A 45 -2.56 -12.06 12.17
N ALA A 46 -3.15 -12.75 11.19
CA ALA A 46 -3.90 -13.99 11.41
C ALA A 46 -3.01 -15.15 11.90
N ARG A 47 -1.72 -15.14 11.54
CA ARG A 47 -0.76 -16.18 11.91
C ARG A 47 0.23 -15.76 13.00
N GLY A 48 0.14 -14.52 13.49
CA GLY A 48 1.06 -13.97 14.50
C GLY A 48 2.51 -13.87 14.00
N LEU A 49 2.70 -13.58 12.72
CA LEU A 49 4.01 -13.50 12.06
C LEU A 49 4.48 -12.05 11.92
N ASP A 50 5.79 -11.85 11.74
CA ASP A 50 6.35 -10.55 11.42
C ASP A 50 5.90 -10.07 10.02
N GLU A 51 5.40 -8.84 9.95
CA GLU A 51 4.85 -8.29 8.70
C GLU A 51 5.91 -8.18 7.60
N GLU A 52 7.14 -7.78 7.92
CA GLU A 52 8.21 -7.61 6.92
C GLU A 52 8.71 -8.97 6.41
N ALA A 53 8.77 -9.97 7.28
CA ALA A 53 9.08 -11.35 6.89
C ALA A 53 8.01 -11.92 5.94
N VAL A 54 6.72 -11.67 6.20
CA VAL A 54 5.62 -12.06 5.31
C VAL A 54 5.68 -11.35 3.96
N ILE A 55 5.92 -10.03 3.95
CA ILE A 55 6.08 -9.26 2.72
C ILE A 55 7.27 -9.80 1.91
N ALA A 56 8.43 -9.99 2.55
CA ALA A 56 9.63 -10.53 1.91
C ALA A 56 9.38 -11.92 1.30
N ALA A 57 8.72 -12.82 2.03
CA ALA A 57 8.40 -14.15 1.55
C ALA A 57 7.45 -14.12 0.34
N LEU A 58 6.42 -13.28 0.35
CA LEU A 58 5.50 -13.13 -0.79
C LEU A 58 6.20 -12.52 -2.02
N LEU A 59 7.15 -11.62 -1.83
CA LEU A 59 7.97 -11.08 -2.92
C LEU A 59 8.89 -12.15 -3.54
N HIS A 60 9.57 -12.94 -2.71
CA HIS A 60 10.37 -14.08 -3.19
C HIS A 60 9.49 -15.13 -3.87
N ALA A 61 8.32 -15.44 -3.30
CA ALA A 61 7.35 -16.35 -3.87
C ALA A 61 6.86 -15.86 -5.24
N SER A 62 6.63 -14.56 -5.39
CA SER A 62 6.27 -13.95 -6.67
C SER A 62 7.38 -14.08 -7.70
N ARG A 63 8.64 -13.87 -7.29
CA ARG A 63 9.81 -14.04 -8.18
C ARG A 63 10.01 -15.49 -8.63
N LEU A 64 9.64 -16.46 -7.78
CA LEU A 64 9.64 -17.89 -8.08
C LEU A 64 8.43 -18.34 -8.91
N GLY A 65 7.44 -17.46 -9.15
CA GLY A 65 6.23 -17.78 -9.90
C GLY A 65 5.15 -18.48 -9.08
N LEU A 66 5.23 -18.46 -7.75
CA LEU A 66 4.18 -18.99 -6.88
C LEU A 66 2.96 -18.06 -6.84
N PHE A 67 3.21 -16.75 -6.89
CA PHE A 67 2.21 -15.70 -6.86
C PHE A 67 2.44 -14.67 -7.98
N GLU A 68 1.39 -14.00 -8.36
CA GLU A 68 1.38 -12.83 -9.23
C GLU A 68 1.09 -11.62 -8.37
N MET A 69 2.02 -10.66 -8.35
CA MET A 69 1.86 -9.40 -7.64
C MET A 69 1.08 -8.41 -8.50
N SER A 70 0.09 -7.74 -7.91
CA SER A 70 -0.75 -6.77 -8.59
C SER A 70 -0.81 -5.45 -7.83
N TRP A 71 -0.91 -4.34 -8.58
CA TRP A 71 -1.08 -2.99 -8.07
C TRP A 71 -2.52 -2.54 -8.33
N ASN A 72 -3.31 -2.39 -7.27
CA ASN A 72 -4.74 -2.07 -7.35
C ASN A 72 -4.98 -0.63 -6.90
N ILE A 73 -5.64 0.15 -7.74
CA ILE A 73 -6.06 1.51 -7.41
C ILE A 73 -7.43 1.41 -6.78
N LEU A 74 -7.55 1.85 -5.53
CA LEU A 74 -8.75 1.72 -4.72
C LEU A 74 -9.46 3.06 -4.60
N CYS A 75 -10.78 3.03 -4.61
CA CYS A 75 -11.59 4.16 -4.15
C CYS A 75 -11.36 4.40 -2.66
N PRO A 76 -10.97 5.61 -2.22
CA PRO A 76 -10.72 5.88 -0.80
C PRO A 76 -11.98 5.79 0.07
N SER A 77 -13.18 5.85 -0.53
CA SER A 77 -14.46 5.75 0.20
C SER A 77 -14.93 4.31 0.37
N CYS A 78 -15.11 3.55 -0.72
CA CYS A 78 -15.63 2.17 -0.66
C CYS A 78 -14.56 1.07 -0.73
N GLY A 79 -13.33 1.37 -1.13
CA GLY A 79 -12.28 0.37 -1.35
C GLY A 79 -12.48 -0.49 -2.60
N GLY A 80 -13.41 -0.10 -3.49
CA GLY A 80 -13.57 -0.73 -4.80
C GLY A 80 -12.35 -0.46 -5.69
N VAL A 81 -11.90 -1.47 -6.40
CA VAL A 81 -10.76 -1.45 -7.33
C VAL A 81 -11.17 -0.70 -8.60
N LEU A 82 -10.66 0.50 -8.78
CA LEU A 82 -10.88 1.35 -9.95
C LEU A 82 -9.96 0.98 -11.13
N GLY A 83 -8.89 0.25 -10.85
CA GLY A 83 -8.00 -0.31 -11.85
C GLY A 83 -7.02 -1.29 -11.22
N ALA A 84 -6.78 -2.42 -11.88
CA ALA A 84 -5.80 -3.43 -11.49
C ALA A 84 -4.70 -3.49 -12.54
N ASN A 85 -3.45 -3.49 -12.10
CA ASN A 85 -2.28 -3.36 -12.96
C ASN A 85 -1.21 -4.39 -12.57
N ALA A 86 -0.63 -5.06 -13.57
CA ALA A 86 0.49 -5.98 -13.35
C ALA A 86 1.79 -5.25 -12.97
N THR A 87 1.94 -3.99 -13.38
CA THR A 87 3.12 -3.18 -13.11
C THR A 87 2.73 -1.81 -12.58
N LEU A 88 3.56 -1.23 -11.72
CA LEU A 88 3.35 0.14 -11.25
C LEU A 88 3.48 1.17 -12.40
N LYS A 89 4.17 0.82 -13.51
CA LYS A 89 4.30 1.64 -14.72
C LYS A 89 2.96 1.97 -15.39
N SER A 90 1.96 1.10 -15.26
CA SER A 90 0.64 1.31 -15.87
C SER A 90 -0.34 2.08 -14.97
N VAL A 91 0.08 2.46 -13.76
CA VAL A 91 -0.69 3.35 -12.88
C VAL A 91 -0.65 4.77 -13.45
N ARG A 92 -1.83 5.29 -13.82
CA ARG A 92 -1.97 6.64 -14.37
C ARG A 92 -2.13 7.65 -13.24
N GLN A 93 -1.68 8.88 -13.47
CA GLN A 93 -1.83 10.00 -12.52
C GLN A 93 -3.12 10.81 -12.73
N GLN A 94 -3.99 10.35 -13.61
CA GLN A 94 -5.27 11.00 -13.85
C GLN A 94 -6.24 10.70 -12.71
N ASP A 95 -7.25 11.53 -12.59
CA ASP A 95 -8.38 11.29 -11.70
C ASP A 95 -9.06 9.95 -12.03
N TYR A 96 -9.26 9.13 -11.01
CA TYR A 96 -10.10 7.94 -11.12
C TYR A 96 -11.48 8.26 -10.59
N HIS A 97 -12.50 7.85 -11.35
CA HIS A 97 -13.89 7.99 -10.95
C HIS A 97 -14.46 6.66 -10.47
N CYS A 98 -14.98 6.64 -9.25
CA CYS A 98 -15.67 5.49 -8.68
C CYS A 98 -17.18 5.59 -8.96
N ALA A 99 -17.71 4.76 -9.85
CA ALA A 99 -19.15 4.73 -10.11
C ALA A 99 -19.97 4.33 -8.87
N PHE A 100 -19.41 3.52 -7.97
CA PHE A 100 -20.11 3.11 -6.76
C PHE A 100 -20.32 4.28 -5.78
N CYS A 101 -19.29 5.12 -5.58
CA CYS A 101 -19.36 6.24 -4.64
C CYS A 101 -19.67 7.60 -5.29
N ALA A 102 -19.69 7.66 -6.63
CA ALA A 102 -19.61 8.90 -7.41
C ALA A 102 -18.43 9.81 -7.02
N LEU A 103 -17.36 9.22 -6.46
CA LEU A 103 -16.18 9.96 -5.99
C LEU A 103 -15.11 10.02 -7.08
N THR A 104 -14.54 11.20 -7.26
CA THR A 104 -13.36 11.41 -8.10
C THR A 104 -12.16 11.71 -7.20
N SER A 105 -11.07 10.98 -7.39
CA SER A 105 -9.85 11.15 -6.60
C SER A 105 -8.58 10.84 -7.39
N GLU A 106 -7.52 11.60 -7.12
CA GLU A 106 -6.16 11.28 -7.55
C GLU A 106 -5.58 10.15 -6.69
N PRO A 107 -4.87 9.17 -7.29
CA PRO A 107 -4.25 8.10 -6.52
C PRO A 107 -2.97 8.59 -5.80
N THR A 108 -2.91 8.28 -4.52
CA THR A 108 -1.79 8.46 -3.60
C THR A 108 -1.19 7.10 -3.22
N LEU A 109 0.14 6.99 -3.26
CA LEU A 109 0.81 5.73 -2.93
C LEU A 109 0.65 5.34 -1.45
N ASP A 110 0.33 6.31 -0.60
CA ASP A 110 0.20 6.14 0.84
C ASP A 110 -0.95 5.20 1.23
N ASP A 111 -2.10 5.28 0.55
CA ASP A 111 -3.37 4.73 1.03
C ASP A 111 -4.39 4.33 -0.05
N THR A 112 -4.20 4.68 -1.32
CA THR A 112 -5.15 4.31 -2.40
C THR A 112 -4.57 3.35 -3.43
N VAL A 113 -3.27 3.07 -3.39
CA VAL A 113 -2.64 2.02 -4.21
C VAL A 113 -2.28 0.84 -3.32
N GLU A 114 -3.05 -0.24 -3.47
CA GLU A 114 -2.82 -1.53 -2.81
C GLU A 114 -1.87 -2.40 -3.62
N VAL A 115 -1.04 -3.17 -2.91
CA VAL A 115 -0.28 -4.30 -3.45
C VAL A 115 -0.89 -5.57 -2.89
N SER A 116 -1.32 -6.47 -3.78
CA SER A 116 -1.85 -7.78 -3.43
C SER A 116 -1.12 -8.88 -4.18
N PHE A 117 -1.22 -10.11 -3.66
CA PHE A 117 -0.63 -11.30 -4.30
C PHE A 117 -1.73 -12.30 -4.63
N THR A 118 -1.79 -12.73 -5.89
CA THR A 118 -2.75 -13.75 -6.35
C THR A 118 -1.98 -15.03 -6.63
N VAL A 119 -2.44 -16.19 -6.16
CA VAL A 119 -1.73 -17.45 -6.46
C VAL A 119 -1.66 -17.66 -7.97
N SER A 120 -0.53 -18.15 -8.50
CA SER A 120 -0.44 -18.43 -9.94
C SER A 120 -1.34 -19.61 -10.31
N PRO A 121 -2.07 -19.55 -11.45
CA PRO A 121 -2.89 -20.68 -11.92
C PRO A 121 -2.07 -21.94 -12.21
N ARG A 122 -0.75 -21.81 -12.39
CA ARG A 122 0.18 -22.95 -12.54
C ARG A 122 0.38 -23.73 -11.25
N ILE A 123 0.18 -23.09 -10.10
CA ILE A 123 0.36 -23.68 -8.78
C ILE A 123 -0.96 -24.25 -8.27
N ARG A 124 -2.01 -23.41 -8.29
CA ARG A 124 -3.37 -23.77 -7.92
C ARG A 124 -4.33 -22.87 -8.69
N ARG A 125 -5.21 -23.46 -9.49
CA ARG A 125 -6.28 -22.72 -10.15
C ARG A 125 -7.38 -22.42 -9.14
N ILE A 126 -7.79 -21.16 -9.06
CA ILE A 126 -8.89 -20.68 -8.22
C ILE A 126 -9.94 -19.99 -9.09
N ALA A 127 -11.16 -19.82 -8.56
CA ALA A 127 -12.26 -19.19 -9.30
C ALA A 127 -11.91 -17.76 -9.79
N ALA A 128 -11.12 -16.99 -9.03
CA ALA A 128 -10.69 -15.65 -9.43
C ALA A 128 -9.83 -15.58 -10.71
N HIS A 129 -9.21 -16.69 -11.15
CA HIS A 129 -8.49 -16.74 -12.44
C HIS A 129 -9.43 -16.69 -13.64
N ASP A 130 -10.71 -16.97 -13.42
CA ASP A 130 -11.77 -16.82 -14.41
C ASP A 130 -12.91 -16.00 -13.78
N PRO A 131 -12.79 -14.66 -13.73
CA PRO A 131 -13.77 -13.78 -13.10
C PRO A 131 -15.20 -13.97 -13.62
N ASP A 132 -15.36 -14.47 -14.85
CA ASP A 132 -16.66 -14.74 -15.47
C ASP A 132 -17.32 -16.03 -14.95
N SER A 133 -16.62 -16.81 -14.13
CA SER A 133 -17.16 -17.98 -13.43
C SER A 133 -17.72 -17.69 -12.03
N LEU A 134 -17.39 -16.52 -11.47
CA LEU A 134 -17.75 -16.17 -10.09
C LEU A 134 -19.25 -15.86 -9.93
N GLY A 135 -19.82 -16.20 -8.79
CA GLY A 135 -21.14 -15.70 -8.41
C GLY A 135 -21.13 -14.21 -8.09
N PHE A 136 -22.31 -13.61 -7.93
CA PHE A 136 -22.48 -12.17 -7.65
C PHE A 136 -21.59 -11.67 -6.51
N TRP A 137 -21.68 -12.29 -5.32
CA TRP A 137 -20.91 -11.84 -4.15
C TRP A 137 -19.44 -12.27 -4.19
N ASP A 138 -19.12 -13.39 -4.84
CA ASP A 138 -17.73 -13.82 -4.99
C ASP A 138 -16.97 -12.90 -5.94
N TYR A 139 -17.63 -12.39 -7.00
CA TYR A 139 -17.06 -11.35 -7.85
C TYR A 139 -16.76 -10.07 -7.05
N HIS A 140 -17.70 -9.65 -6.19
CA HIS A 140 -17.48 -8.50 -5.32
C HIS A 140 -16.26 -8.70 -4.40
N ARG A 141 -16.16 -9.87 -3.75
CA ARG A 141 -15.08 -10.20 -2.80
C ARG A 141 -13.71 -10.37 -3.45
N GLN A 142 -13.67 -11.04 -4.60
CA GLN A 142 -12.40 -11.49 -5.18
C GLN A 142 -11.89 -10.54 -6.28
N VAL A 143 -12.78 -9.79 -6.94
CA VAL A 143 -12.44 -8.97 -8.11
C VAL A 143 -12.63 -7.49 -7.82
N PHE A 144 -13.84 -7.09 -7.40
CA PHE A 144 -14.23 -5.68 -7.30
C PHE A 144 -13.64 -4.96 -6.09
N TYR A 145 -13.68 -5.54 -4.89
CA TYR A 145 -13.13 -4.88 -3.71
C TYR A 145 -11.65 -5.23 -3.48
N GLY A 146 -10.91 -4.26 -2.94
CA GLY A 146 -9.53 -4.47 -2.49
C GLY A 146 -9.47 -5.36 -1.25
N SER A 147 -8.30 -5.93 -1.00
CA SER A 147 -8.05 -6.82 0.15
C SER A 147 -8.17 -6.12 1.52
N GLY A 148 -8.10 -4.79 1.52
CA GLY A 148 -8.38 -3.94 2.69
C GLY A 148 -9.85 -3.90 3.14
N LEU A 149 -10.79 -4.42 2.33
CA LEU A 149 -12.18 -4.59 2.74
C LEU A 149 -12.33 -5.87 3.58
N ALA A 150 -12.93 -5.74 4.75
CA ALA A 150 -13.27 -6.84 5.64
C ALA A 150 -14.79 -7.04 5.61
N PHE A 151 -15.24 -8.01 4.81
CA PHE A 151 -16.64 -8.41 4.80
C PHE A 151 -17.07 -8.97 6.17
N PRO A 152 -18.34 -8.76 6.57
CA PRO A 152 -18.89 -9.39 7.76
C PRO A 152 -18.76 -10.92 7.74
N GLU A 153 -18.79 -11.52 8.92
CA GLU A 153 -18.86 -12.98 9.04
C GLU A 153 -20.09 -13.53 8.31
N PRO A 154 -20.04 -14.77 7.78
CA PRO A 154 -21.07 -15.31 6.88
C PRO A 154 -22.51 -15.13 7.37
N GLY A 155 -22.79 -15.40 8.65
CA GLY A 155 -24.14 -15.26 9.20
C GLY A 155 -24.66 -13.80 9.21
N THR A 156 -23.80 -12.86 9.61
CA THR A 156 -24.14 -11.43 9.58
C THR A 156 -24.20 -10.90 8.15
N PHE A 157 -23.31 -11.37 7.29
CA PHE A 157 -23.31 -11.03 5.87
C PHE A 157 -24.64 -11.40 5.21
N ASP A 158 -25.12 -12.63 5.42
CA ASP A 158 -26.37 -13.12 4.84
C ASP A 158 -27.61 -12.33 5.32
N GLU A 159 -27.60 -11.88 6.58
CA GLU A 159 -28.66 -11.04 7.11
C GLU A 159 -28.65 -9.64 6.48
N LEU A 160 -27.48 -9.01 6.45
CA LEU A 160 -27.31 -7.68 5.89
C LEU A 160 -27.58 -7.67 4.39
N SER A 161 -27.12 -8.68 3.64
CA SER A 161 -27.33 -8.78 2.20
C SER A 161 -28.81 -8.88 1.87
N ARG A 162 -29.58 -9.66 2.65
CA ARG A 162 -31.04 -9.78 2.46
C ARG A 162 -31.79 -8.47 2.71
N LYS A 163 -31.28 -7.62 3.61
CA LYS A 163 -31.89 -6.32 3.92
C LYS A 163 -31.49 -5.23 2.93
N ALA A 164 -30.24 -5.26 2.47
CA ALA A 164 -29.68 -4.23 1.62
C ALA A 164 -29.94 -4.47 0.12
N LEU A 165 -30.15 -5.71 -0.32
CA LEU A 165 -30.29 -6.08 -1.73
C LEU A 165 -31.77 -6.37 -2.04
N LEU A 166 -32.36 -5.56 -2.92
CA LEU A 166 -33.71 -5.81 -3.46
C LEU A 166 -33.69 -6.94 -4.49
N GLU A 167 -32.68 -6.94 -5.36
CA GLU A 167 -32.54 -7.93 -6.43
C GLU A 167 -31.08 -8.01 -6.89
N ALA A 168 -30.65 -9.18 -7.36
CA ALA A 168 -29.40 -9.33 -8.09
C ALA A 168 -29.55 -10.30 -9.26
N VAL A 169 -29.12 -9.86 -10.44
CA VAL A 169 -29.24 -10.64 -11.66
C VAL A 169 -27.96 -10.64 -12.47
N GLU A 170 -27.77 -11.72 -13.21
CA GLU A 170 -26.71 -11.86 -14.20
C GLU A 170 -27.32 -11.77 -15.60
N LEU A 171 -26.71 -10.95 -16.47
CA LEU A 171 -27.05 -10.90 -17.89
C LEU A 171 -25.82 -11.29 -18.71
N ARG A 172 -25.98 -12.23 -19.63
CA ARG A 172 -24.93 -12.60 -20.60
C ARG A 172 -24.68 -11.47 -21.59
N ALA A 173 -23.56 -11.56 -22.32
CA ALA A 173 -23.25 -10.64 -23.40
C ALA A 173 -24.39 -10.57 -24.43
N GLY A 174 -24.85 -9.36 -24.77
CA GLY A 174 -25.95 -9.12 -25.70
C GLY A 174 -27.35 -9.40 -25.14
N GLU A 175 -27.48 -9.82 -23.88
CA GLU A 175 -28.78 -10.16 -23.29
C GLU A 175 -29.55 -8.91 -22.86
N ARG A 176 -30.88 -8.99 -22.98
CA ARG A 176 -31.82 -7.99 -22.46
C ARG A 176 -32.79 -8.63 -21.48
N MET A 177 -32.94 -8.03 -20.31
CA MET A 177 -33.81 -8.48 -19.23
C MET A 177 -34.75 -7.37 -18.76
N ILE A 178 -35.90 -7.74 -18.22
CA ILE A 178 -36.85 -6.82 -17.60
C ILE A 178 -37.13 -7.31 -16.18
N LEU A 179 -36.90 -6.45 -15.20
CA LEU A 179 -37.21 -6.69 -13.80
C LEU A 179 -38.44 -5.89 -13.38
N ALA A 180 -39.32 -6.52 -12.63
CA ALA A 180 -40.40 -5.84 -11.93
C ALA A 180 -39.97 -5.64 -10.48
N LEU A 181 -39.76 -4.39 -10.09
CA LEU A 181 -39.30 -4.00 -8.77
C LEU A 181 -40.39 -3.20 -8.05
N GLN A 182 -40.37 -3.25 -6.73
CA GLN A 182 -41.14 -2.34 -5.89
C GLN A 182 -40.17 -1.36 -5.25
N LEU A 183 -40.14 -0.11 -5.72
CA LEU A 183 -39.27 0.91 -5.15
C LEU A 183 -39.73 1.26 -3.73
N PRO A 184 -38.84 1.19 -2.72
CA PRO A 184 -39.13 1.61 -1.37
C PRO A 184 -39.15 3.15 -1.26
N ALA A 185 -39.52 3.66 -0.08
CA ALA A 185 -39.37 5.08 0.27
C ALA A 185 -37.95 5.44 0.73
N GLN A 186 -36.95 4.71 0.25
CA GLN A 186 -35.53 4.89 0.54
C GLN A 186 -34.77 4.92 -0.79
N GLN A 187 -33.69 5.70 -0.83
CA GLN A 187 -32.85 5.82 -2.03
C GLN A 187 -32.39 4.43 -2.50
N VAL A 188 -32.44 4.20 -3.81
CA VAL A 188 -32.04 2.93 -4.43
C VAL A 188 -30.84 3.15 -5.32
N MET A 189 -29.87 2.24 -5.25
CA MET A 189 -28.71 2.22 -6.11
C MET A 189 -28.75 0.97 -6.99
N ILE A 190 -28.62 1.15 -8.30
CA ILE A 190 -28.42 0.04 -9.24
C ILE A 190 -26.96 0.06 -9.65
N PHE A 191 -26.26 -1.05 -9.47
CA PHE A 191 -24.82 -1.10 -9.67
C PHE A 191 -24.38 -2.41 -10.33
N ASP A 192 -23.48 -2.30 -11.30
CA ASP A 192 -22.74 -3.42 -11.89
C ASP A 192 -21.22 -3.26 -11.62
N PRO A 193 -20.59 -4.18 -10.88
CA PRO A 193 -19.15 -4.16 -10.62
C PRO A 193 -18.32 -4.57 -11.84
N VAL A 194 -18.91 -5.15 -12.89
CA VAL A 194 -18.15 -5.62 -14.07
C VAL A 194 -17.81 -4.47 -15.01
N THR A 195 -18.78 -3.62 -15.32
CA THR A 195 -18.60 -2.42 -16.16
C THR A 195 -18.37 -1.15 -15.36
N HIS A 196 -18.40 -1.23 -14.01
CA HIS A 196 -18.39 -0.07 -13.13
C HIS A 196 -19.48 0.94 -13.51
N THR A 197 -20.71 0.47 -13.73
CA THR A 197 -21.85 1.33 -14.08
C THR A 197 -22.80 1.44 -12.89
N ALA A 198 -23.22 2.65 -12.56
CA ALA A 198 -24.12 2.91 -11.45
C ALA A 198 -25.23 3.89 -11.82
N HIS A 199 -26.41 3.69 -11.23
CA HIS A 199 -27.51 4.64 -11.23
C HIS A 199 -28.05 4.81 -9.82
N LEU A 200 -28.24 6.05 -9.40
CA LEU A 200 -28.84 6.41 -8.14
C LEU A 200 -30.27 6.94 -8.37
N ILE A 201 -31.20 6.39 -7.63
CA ILE A 201 -32.62 6.75 -7.65
C ILE A 201 -32.98 7.34 -6.29
N ASP A 202 -33.16 8.65 -6.25
CA ASP A 202 -33.73 9.35 -5.11
C ASP A 202 -35.23 9.08 -5.07
N THR A 203 -35.71 8.50 -3.97
CA THR A 203 -37.13 8.17 -3.82
C THR A 203 -37.85 9.24 -3.01
N GLU A 204 -38.68 10.05 -3.67
CA GLU A 204 -39.35 11.21 -3.06
C GLU A 204 -40.86 11.25 -3.35
N GLY A 205 -41.62 11.86 -2.44
CA GLY A 205 -43.08 12.02 -2.56
C GLY A 205 -43.88 10.81 -2.06
N GLU A 206 -45.19 10.84 -2.33
CA GLU A 206 -46.12 9.80 -1.90
C GLU A 206 -46.03 8.55 -2.79
N ALA A 207 -46.34 7.38 -2.21
CA ALA A 207 -46.32 6.12 -2.93
C ALA A 207 -47.39 6.11 -4.04
N THR A 208 -47.00 5.70 -5.25
CA THR A 208 -47.88 5.63 -6.41
C THR A 208 -48.13 4.19 -6.86
N ALA A 209 -49.33 3.94 -7.41
CA ALA A 209 -49.67 2.69 -8.09
C ALA A 209 -49.31 2.70 -9.59
N GLU A 210 -48.89 3.86 -10.12
CA GLU A 210 -48.48 4.01 -11.51
C GLU A 210 -47.20 3.21 -11.78
N ARG A 211 -47.23 2.35 -12.79
CA ARG A 211 -46.04 1.62 -13.23
C ARG A 211 -45.16 2.55 -14.04
N ARG A 212 -43.93 2.74 -13.57
CA ARG A 212 -42.89 3.50 -14.28
C ARG A 212 -41.91 2.58 -14.96
N GLU A 213 -41.20 3.10 -15.96
CA GLU A 213 -40.18 2.37 -16.69
C GLU A 213 -38.85 3.10 -16.63
N LEU A 214 -37.78 2.36 -16.36
CA LEU A 214 -36.40 2.82 -16.43
C LEU A 214 -35.62 1.86 -17.31
N SER A 215 -34.82 2.37 -18.25
CA SER A 215 -33.92 1.56 -19.07
C SER A 215 -32.47 1.88 -18.74
N MET A 216 -31.68 0.83 -18.56
CA MET A 216 -30.23 0.90 -18.36
C MET A 216 -29.53 0.11 -19.45
N ILE A 217 -28.50 0.71 -20.04
CA ILE A 217 -27.70 0.13 -21.10
C ILE A 217 -26.27 0.01 -20.58
N PHE A 218 -25.75 -1.22 -20.53
CA PHE A 218 -24.38 -1.47 -20.15
C PHE A 218 -23.51 -1.48 -21.41
N THR A 219 -22.47 -0.66 -21.42
CA THR A 219 -21.49 -0.57 -22.51
C THR A 219 -20.08 -0.67 -21.94
N SER A 220 -19.08 -0.89 -22.80
CA SER A 220 -17.67 -0.92 -22.40
C SER A 220 -17.08 0.47 -22.11
N ALA A 221 -17.79 1.55 -22.47
CA ALA A 221 -17.39 2.91 -22.15
C ALA A 221 -17.76 3.24 -20.70
N PRO A 222 -16.91 4.01 -19.98
CA PRO A 222 -17.28 4.52 -18.67
C PRO A 222 -18.56 5.35 -18.76
N ALA A 223 -19.62 4.89 -18.10
CA ALA A 223 -20.86 5.65 -17.98
C ALA A 223 -20.78 6.54 -16.73
N ALA A 224 -21.19 7.80 -16.86
CA ALA A 224 -21.38 8.67 -15.70
C ALA A 224 -22.45 8.06 -14.78
N VAL A 225 -22.31 8.28 -13.46
CA VAL A 225 -23.35 7.88 -12.50
C VAL A 225 -24.63 8.62 -12.86
N GLY A 226 -25.66 7.88 -13.29
CA GLY A 226 -26.94 8.49 -13.61
C GLY A 226 -27.73 8.78 -12.33
N HIS A 227 -28.18 10.01 -12.16
CA HIS A 227 -29.05 10.41 -11.05
C HIS A 227 -30.46 10.69 -11.54
N MET A 228 -31.46 10.22 -10.81
CA MET A 228 -32.86 10.57 -11.05
C MET A 228 -33.69 10.52 -9.77
N THR A 229 -34.83 11.19 -9.80
CA THR A 229 -35.80 11.18 -8.72
C THR A 229 -37.09 10.49 -9.16
N LEU A 230 -37.56 9.49 -8.39
CA LEU A 230 -38.80 8.77 -8.64
C LEU A 230 -39.64 8.70 -7.35
N SER A 231 -40.95 8.52 -7.46
CA SER A 231 -41.78 8.23 -6.29
C SER A 231 -41.79 6.74 -5.96
N PRO A 232 -41.95 6.36 -4.68
CA PRO A 232 -42.05 4.95 -4.29
C PRO A 232 -43.20 4.26 -5.03
N GLY A 233 -43.00 3.03 -5.51
CA GLY A 233 -44.00 2.39 -6.35
C GLY A 233 -43.44 1.31 -7.28
N PRO A 234 -44.31 0.68 -8.10
CA PRO A 234 -43.89 -0.31 -9.09
C PRO A 234 -42.97 0.27 -10.17
N LEU A 235 -41.80 -0.34 -10.36
CA LEU A 235 -40.82 0.01 -11.39
C LEU A 235 -40.58 -1.17 -12.33
N ARG A 236 -40.66 -0.92 -13.64
CA ARG A 236 -40.18 -1.80 -14.70
C ARG A 236 -38.76 -1.40 -15.10
N LEU A 237 -37.77 -2.13 -14.61
CA LEU A 237 -36.36 -1.89 -14.92
C LEU A 237 -35.94 -2.75 -16.11
N VAL A 238 -35.65 -2.10 -17.24
CA VAL A 238 -35.15 -2.74 -18.46
C VAL A 238 -33.62 -2.68 -18.43
N LEU A 239 -32.98 -3.84 -18.48
CA LEU A 239 -31.53 -4.00 -18.48
C LEU A 239 -31.10 -4.50 -19.86
N ASP A 240 -30.16 -3.81 -20.51
CA ASP A 240 -29.67 -4.13 -21.85
C ASP A 240 -28.14 -4.22 -21.82
N ASN A 241 -27.59 -5.44 -21.83
CA ASN A 241 -26.15 -5.66 -21.83
C ASN A 241 -25.61 -5.65 -23.26
N ARG A 242 -25.01 -4.53 -23.67
CA ARG A 242 -24.38 -4.38 -24.99
C ARG A 242 -22.87 -4.58 -24.96
N THR A 243 -22.35 -5.17 -23.90
CA THR A 243 -20.93 -5.51 -23.79
C THR A 243 -20.66 -6.91 -24.35
N GLU A 244 -19.38 -7.22 -24.53
CA GLU A 244 -18.92 -8.56 -24.94
C GLU A 244 -18.77 -9.53 -23.74
N ARG A 245 -19.05 -9.06 -22.52
CA ARG A 245 -18.96 -9.84 -21.28
C ARG A 245 -20.32 -9.89 -20.60
N ARG A 246 -20.43 -10.70 -19.54
CA ARG A 246 -21.60 -10.65 -18.66
C ARG A 246 -21.60 -9.38 -17.80
N VAL A 247 -22.74 -9.05 -17.23
CA VAL A 247 -22.89 -8.03 -16.17
C VAL A 247 -23.60 -8.63 -14.97
N LEU A 248 -23.28 -8.13 -13.77
CA LEU A 248 -23.77 -8.59 -12.48
C LEU A 248 -24.51 -7.44 -11.79
N VAL A 249 -25.78 -7.25 -12.14
CA VAL A 249 -26.55 -6.08 -11.73
C VAL A 249 -27.15 -6.32 -10.35
N GLY A 250 -26.72 -5.53 -9.37
CA GLY A 250 -27.32 -5.46 -8.04
C GLY A 250 -28.21 -4.23 -7.89
N VAL A 251 -29.37 -4.41 -7.26
CA VAL A 251 -30.27 -3.32 -6.86
C VAL A 251 -30.26 -3.24 -5.34
N TYR A 252 -29.69 -2.16 -4.81
CA TYR A 252 -29.45 -1.94 -3.40
C TYR A 252 -30.37 -0.87 -2.85
N VAL A 253 -30.85 -1.06 -1.63
CA VAL A 253 -31.40 0.02 -0.82
C VAL A 253 -30.25 0.73 -0.13
N ALA A 254 -30.06 2.01 -0.43
CA ALA A 254 -29.05 2.82 0.21
C ALA A 254 -29.44 3.06 1.68
N GLY A 255 -28.57 2.62 2.58
CA GLY A 255 -28.85 2.68 4.02
C GLY A 255 -27.74 2.04 4.87
N PRO A 256 -27.92 2.03 6.21
CA PRO A 256 -26.95 1.51 7.15
C PRO A 256 -26.53 0.06 6.88
N GLU A 257 -27.45 -0.79 6.40
CA GLU A 257 -27.19 -2.19 6.08
C GLU A 257 -26.24 -2.34 4.90
N MET A 258 -26.46 -1.56 3.83
CA MET A 258 -25.54 -1.52 2.69
C MET A 258 -24.15 -1.03 3.12
N CYS A 259 -24.09 0.04 3.93
CA CYS A 259 -22.83 0.52 4.49
C CYS A 259 -22.16 -0.53 5.39
N SER A 260 -22.92 -1.31 6.14
CA SER A 260 -22.39 -2.36 7.03
C SER A 260 -21.84 -3.56 6.28
N LEU A 261 -22.35 -3.86 5.08
CA LEU A 261 -21.79 -4.90 4.21
C LEU A 261 -20.34 -4.61 3.78
N ILE A 262 -20.01 -3.32 3.62
CA ILE A 262 -18.73 -2.87 3.03
C ILE A 262 -18.01 -1.83 3.91
N GLY A 263 -18.41 -1.73 5.18
CA GLY A 263 -17.87 -0.75 6.13
C GLY A 263 -16.62 -1.23 6.85
N GLY A 264 -16.41 -2.55 6.90
CA GLY A 264 -15.24 -3.13 7.55
C GLY A 264 -13.95 -2.77 6.81
N ARG A 265 -13.05 -2.08 7.49
CA ARG A 265 -11.71 -1.74 6.98
C ARG A 265 -10.64 -2.48 7.77
N ARG A 266 -9.63 -2.96 7.07
CA ARG A 266 -8.39 -3.48 7.66
C ARG A 266 -7.18 -2.90 6.92
N PRO A 267 -6.01 -2.83 7.58
CA PRO A 267 -4.77 -2.45 6.91
C PRO A 267 -4.47 -3.37 5.73
N PHE A 268 -3.82 -2.82 4.71
CA PHE A 268 -3.30 -3.57 3.57
C PHE A 268 -1.92 -3.04 3.18
N LEU A 269 -1.19 -3.83 2.39
CA LEU A 269 0.12 -3.44 1.91
C LEU A 269 -0.02 -2.34 0.85
N THR A 270 0.42 -1.13 1.17
CA THR A 270 0.33 0.01 0.26
C THR A 270 1.55 0.09 -0.65
N ALA A 271 1.40 0.74 -1.80
CA ALA A 271 2.51 0.97 -2.72
C ALA A 271 3.66 1.73 -2.04
N LYS A 272 3.37 2.74 -1.19
CA LYS A 272 4.39 3.42 -0.39
C LYS A 272 5.22 2.43 0.42
N ARG A 273 4.55 1.55 1.18
CA ARG A 273 5.21 0.59 2.06
C ARG A 273 6.06 -0.39 1.27
N LEU A 274 5.60 -0.85 0.11
CA LEU A 274 6.37 -1.73 -0.77
C LEU A 274 7.60 -1.03 -1.37
N LEU A 275 7.43 0.21 -1.83
CA LEU A 275 8.50 1.01 -2.42
C LEU A 275 9.61 1.39 -1.41
N THR A 276 9.29 1.35 -0.12
CA THR A 276 10.24 1.56 0.99
C THR A 276 10.72 0.25 1.61
N ASN A 277 10.39 -0.91 1.05
CA ASN A 277 10.82 -2.21 1.54
C ASN A 277 12.15 -2.62 0.87
N GLN A 278 13.12 -3.03 1.68
CA GLN A 278 14.47 -3.38 1.19
C GLN A 278 14.44 -4.59 0.24
N THR A 279 13.71 -5.66 0.59
CA THR A 279 13.60 -6.87 -0.24
C THR A 279 13.00 -6.56 -1.61
N PHE A 280 11.98 -5.70 -1.67
CA PHE A 280 11.39 -5.26 -2.94
C PHE A 280 12.42 -4.53 -3.81
N ARG A 281 13.16 -3.59 -3.23
CA ARG A 281 14.21 -2.85 -3.95
C ARG A 281 15.33 -3.76 -4.45
N ASP A 282 15.64 -4.82 -3.74
CA ASP A 282 16.67 -5.78 -4.15
C ASP A 282 16.20 -6.71 -5.27
N LEU A 283 14.94 -7.17 -5.21
CA LEU A 283 14.39 -8.11 -6.20
C LEU A 283 13.90 -7.44 -7.50
N TYR A 284 13.38 -6.21 -7.43
CA TYR A 284 12.66 -5.54 -8.52
C TYR A 284 13.38 -4.28 -9.06
N ARG A 285 14.72 -4.22 -8.95
CA ARG A 285 15.55 -3.03 -9.24
C ARG A 285 15.16 -2.22 -10.49
N THR A 286 14.85 -2.89 -11.60
CA THR A 286 14.63 -2.27 -12.92
C THR A 286 13.14 -2.16 -13.32
N GLU A 287 12.21 -2.66 -12.52
CA GLU A 287 10.81 -2.89 -12.94
C GLU A 287 9.78 -1.99 -12.25
N THR A 288 10.23 -1.06 -11.40
CA THR A 288 9.33 -0.33 -10.49
C THR A 288 8.59 0.84 -11.14
N LEU A 289 9.29 1.76 -11.79
CA LEU A 289 8.67 2.98 -12.32
C LEU A 289 9.11 3.22 -13.77
N ASP A 290 8.22 3.79 -14.57
CA ASP A 290 8.60 4.31 -15.89
C ASP A 290 9.48 5.56 -15.73
N VAL A 291 10.34 5.85 -16.71
CA VAL A 291 11.28 6.98 -16.67
C VAL A 291 10.53 8.32 -16.56
N GLU A 292 9.36 8.43 -17.18
CA GLU A 292 8.55 9.65 -17.15
C GLU A 292 7.58 9.71 -15.97
N GLN A 293 7.38 8.61 -15.24
CA GLN A 293 6.40 8.50 -14.18
C GLN A 293 6.91 9.12 -12.87
N ARG A 294 6.05 9.93 -12.21
CA ARG A 294 6.39 10.66 -10.98
C ARG A 294 5.31 10.48 -9.92
N LEU A 295 5.34 9.40 -9.17
CA LEU A 295 4.24 9.10 -8.24
C LEU A 295 4.39 9.90 -6.94
N LYS A 296 3.30 10.55 -6.52
CA LYS A 296 3.27 11.37 -5.32
C LYS A 296 3.18 10.49 -4.07
N ILE A 297 4.07 10.75 -3.13
CA ILE A 297 4.01 10.23 -1.76
C ILE A 297 3.76 11.43 -0.85
N MET A 298 2.68 11.37 -0.08
CA MET A 298 2.24 12.46 0.79
C MET A 298 3.14 12.61 2.01
N SER A 299 3.64 11.50 2.55
CA SER A 299 4.62 11.53 3.62
C SER A 299 5.62 10.37 3.57
N LEU A 300 6.91 10.69 3.52
CA LEU A 300 8.00 9.74 3.67
C LEU A 300 9.09 10.31 4.59
N THR A 301 9.62 9.47 5.48
CA THR A 301 10.71 9.88 6.36
C THR A 301 12.05 9.52 5.74
N PHE A 302 12.93 10.50 5.64
CA PHE A 302 14.30 10.36 5.15
C PHE A 302 15.27 10.44 6.31
N LEU A 303 16.23 9.51 6.32
CA LEU A 303 17.38 9.52 7.20
C LEU A 303 18.64 9.64 6.35
N PHE A 304 19.45 10.65 6.63
CA PHE A 304 20.77 10.82 6.06
C PHE A 304 21.83 10.60 7.14
N THR A 305 22.90 9.91 6.76
CA THR A 305 24.11 9.78 7.58
C THR A 305 25.33 10.33 6.86
N ASP A 306 26.38 10.65 7.60
CA ASP A 306 27.70 11.08 7.09
C ASP A 306 28.76 10.75 8.15
N LEU A 307 29.95 10.29 7.75
CA LEU A 307 31.06 10.13 8.69
C LEU A 307 31.89 11.42 8.73
N LYS A 308 32.07 11.96 9.93
CA LYS A 308 32.89 13.15 10.10
C LYS A 308 34.35 12.83 9.78
N GLY A 309 34.96 13.59 8.87
CA GLY A 309 36.40 13.52 8.59
C GLY A 309 36.80 12.21 7.90
N SER A 310 35.90 11.61 7.13
CA SER A 310 36.14 10.38 6.37
C SER A 310 37.23 10.54 5.32
N THR A 311 37.36 11.70 4.67
CA THR A 311 38.47 11.96 3.74
C THR A 311 39.82 11.87 4.47
N ASP A 312 39.93 12.54 5.61
CA ASP A 312 41.16 12.57 6.41
C ASP A 312 41.46 11.17 7.03
N LEU A 313 40.44 10.31 7.17
CA LEU A 313 40.60 8.94 7.69
C LEU A 313 41.50 8.10 6.77
N TYR A 314 41.32 8.19 5.45
CA TYR A 314 42.13 7.45 4.47
C TYR A 314 43.62 7.81 4.57
N GLU A 315 43.93 9.10 4.74
CA GLU A 315 45.30 9.57 4.91
C GLU A 315 45.94 9.09 6.21
N ARG A 316 45.16 8.98 7.30
CA ARG A 316 45.67 8.62 8.63
C ARG A 316 45.90 7.14 8.83
N VAL A 317 44.96 6.28 8.41
CA VAL A 317 45.03 4.83 8.69
C VAL A 317 45.41 3.99 7.47
N GLY A 318 45.53 4.62 6.29
CA GLY A 318 45.79 3.96 5.02
C GLY A 318 44.55 3.32 4.40
N ASP A 319 44.57 3.20 3.07
CA ASP A 319 43.40 2.86 2.26
C ASP A 319 42.72 1.54 2.65
N LEU A 320 43.51 0.50 2.95
CA LEU A 320 42.97 -0.83 3.23
C LEU A 320 42.22 -0.87 4.58
N VAL A 321 42.80 -0.26 5.62
CA VAL A 321 42.18 -0.19 6.94
C VAL A 321 40.96 0.73 6.92
N ALA A 322 41.05 1.86 6.21
CA ALA A 322 39.92 2.77 6.02
C ALA A 322 38.78 2.08 5.28
N TYR A 323 39.07 1.32 4.21
CA TYR A 323 38.07 0.59 3.45
C TYR A 323 37.35 -0.47 4.29
N ASP A 324 38.07 -1.32 5.03
CA ASP A 324 37.43 -2.33 5.89
C ASP A 324 36.55 -1.67 6.96
N LEU A 325 37.00 -0.53 7.49
CA LEU A 325 36.26 0.23 8.49
C LEU A 325 34.95 0.81 7.94
N VAL A 326 35.02 1.43 6.75
CA VAL A 326 33.83 1.96 6.05
C VAL A 326 32.88 0.82 5.65
N ARG A 327 33.42 -0.34 5.24
CA ARG A 327 32.59 -1.52 4.93
C ARG A 327 31.85 -2.04 6.16
N SER A 328 32.54 -2.20 7.29
CA SER A 328 31.90 -2.61 8.56
C SER A 328 30.86 -1.60 9.02
N HIS A 329 31.13 -0.31 8.85
CA HIS A 329 30.18 0.76 9.11
C HIS A 329 28.90 0.59 8.27
N PHE A 330 29.03 0.46 6.95
CA PHE A 330 27.87 0.28 6.07
C PHE A 330 27.07 -0.96 6.39
N GLN A 331 27.74 -2.07 6.72
CA GLN A 331 27.06 -3.30 7.11
C GLN A 331 26.15 -3.07 8.32
N ILE A 332 26.67 -2.44 9.38
CA ILE A 332 25.90 -2.12 10.59
C ILE A 332 24.72 -1.20 10.26
N LEU A 333 24.94 -0.15 9.47
CA LEU A 333 23.86 0.77 9.11
C LEU A 333 22.76 0.07 8.31
N ASN A 334 23.13 -0.71 7.30
CA ASN A 334 22.18 -1.41 6.44
C ASN A 334 21.34 -2.44 7.23
N GLU A 335 21.98 -3.20 8.12
CA GLU A 335 21.29 -4.14 9.02
C GLU A 335 20.29 -3.43 9.93
N ILE A 336 20.67 -2.28 10.50
CA ILE A 336 19.77 -1.50 11.36
C ILE A 336 18.59 -0.93 10.55
N VAL A 337 18.84 -0.33 9.37
CA VAL A 337 17.78 0.18 8.49
C VAL A 337 16.78 -0.92 8.17
N ALA A 338 17.24 -2.09 7.73
CA ALA A 338 16.37 -3.21 7.39
C ALA A 338 15.58 -3.72 8.60
N SER A 339 16.21 -3.82 9.78
CA SER A 339 15.54 -4.28 11.02
C SER A 339 14.50 -3.29 11.56
N GLU A 340 14.58 -2.03 11.16
CA GLU A 340 13.59 -0.99 11.46
C GLU A 340 12.65 -0.77 10.27
N SER A 341 12.56 -1.76 9.36
CA SER A 341 11.69 -1.77 8.19
C SER A 341 11.85 -0.53 7.28
N GLY A 342 13.05 0.01 7.22
CA GLY A 342 13.44 1.00 6.24
C GLY A 342 14.10 0.36 5.04
N ALA A 343 14.44 1.20 4.07
CA ALA A 343 15.24 0.81 2.92
C ALA A 343 16.40 1.78 2.69
N VAL A 344 17.54 1.23 2.30
CA VAL A 344 18.67 2.03 1.82
C VAL A 344 18.38 2.41 0.38
N VAL A 345 18.29 3.72 0.12
CA VAL A 345 18.04 4.25 -1.22
C VAL A 345 19.33 4.19 -2.02
N LYS A 346 20.40 4.77 -1.47
CA LYS A 346 21.73 4.81 -2.06
C LYS A 346 22.78 5.21 -1.02
N THR A 347 24.03 4.89 -1.34
CA THR A 347 25.22 5.39 -0.64
C THR A 347 25.86 6.51 -1.45
N ILE A 348 26.39 7.53 -0.77
CA ILE A 348 27.05 8.70 -1.40
C ILE A 348 28.40 8.87 -0.71
N GLY A 349 29.47 8.29 -1.28
CA GLY A 349 30.74 8.19 -0.56
C GLY A 349 30.58 7.30 0.67
N ASP A 350 30.75 7.87 1.86
CA ASP A 350 30.58 7.32 3.20
C ASP A 350 29.19 7.60 3.82
N ALA A 351 28.34 8.35 3.13
CA ALA A 351 26.98 8.67 3.57
C ALA A 351 25.96 7.60 3.15
N VAL A 352 24.97 7.35 4.01
CA VAL A 352 23.77 6.56 3.69
C VAL A 352 22.55 7.47 3.57
N MET A 353 21.80 7.33 2.48
CA MET A 353 20.44 7.82 2.35
C MET A 353 19.47 6.64 2.52
N ALA A 354 18.63 6.70 3.55
CA ALA A 354 17.60 5.70 3.82
C ALA A 354 16.22 6.33 3.93
N THR A 355 15.18 5.54 3.66
CA THR A 355 13.78 5.92 3.81
C THR A 355 13.04 4.98 4.75
N PHE A 356 12.07 5.54 5.46
CA PHE A 356 11.20 4.83 6.39
C PHE A 356 9.75 5.25 6.14
N PRO A 357 8.80 4.31 6.23
CA PRO A 357 7.39 4.60 5.98
C PRO A 357 6.77 5.54 7.04
N VAL A 358 7.36 5.60 8.23
CA VAL A 358 6.90 6.38 9.39
C VAL A 358 8.08 6.93 10.23
N PRO A 359 7.94 8.06 10.93
CA PRO A 359 9.05 8.72 11.63
C PRO A 359 9.72 7.92 12.74
N HIS A 360 8.94 7.24 13.60
CA HIS A 360 9.49 6.56 14.78
C HIS A 360 10.47 5.43 14.44
N ARG A 361 10.29 4.78 13.28
CA ARG A 361 11.24 3.78 12.76
C ARG A 361 12.58 4.40 12.40
N ALA A 362 12.58 5.58 11.78
CA ALA A 362 13.81 6.33 11.49
C ALA A 362 14.51 6.79 12.78
N VAL A 363 13.75 7.24 13.78
CA VAL A 363 14.29 7.63 15.09
C VAL A 363 14.92 6.43 15.80
N SER A 364 14.23 5.29 15.84
CA SER A 364 14.77 4.04 16.40
C SER A 364 16.06 3.63 15.70
N ALA A 365 16.06 3.63 14.36
CA ALA A 365 17.25 3.35 13.56
C ALA A 365 18.40 4.30 13.91
N ALA A 366 18.16 5.61 13.95
CA ALA A 366 19.20 6.59 14.26
C ALA A 366 19.83 6.39 15.65
N LEU A 367 19.01 6.13 16.67
CA LEU A 367 19.50 5.85 18.03
C LEU A 367 20.35 4.57 18.05
N ARG A 368 19.87 3.48 17.42
CA ARG A 368 20.61 2.21 17.32
C ARG A 368 21.91 2.35 16.54
N MET A 369 21.92 3.15 15.47
CA MET A 369 23.12 3.43 14.66
C MET A 369 24.18 4.12 15.52
N ARG A 370 23.80 5.19 16.23
CA ARG A 370 24.70 5.91 17.15
C ARG A 370 25.27 4.97 18.21
N ASP A 371 24.42 4.19 18.87
CA ASP A 371 24.85 3.28 19.94
C ASP A 371 25.77 2.18 19.40
N SER A 372 25.51 1.66 18.19
CA SER A 372 26.36 0.67 17.54
C SER A 372 27.71 1.23 17.12
N MET A 373 27.76 2.48 16.65
CA MET A 373 29.02 3.16 16.34
C MET A 373 29.86 3.41 17.61
N ARG A 374 29.24 3.79 18.73
CA ARG A 374 29.93 3.90 20.02
C ARG A 374 30.54 2.58 20.46
N GLN A 375 29.81 1.48 20.32
CA GLN A 375 30.33 0.15 20.63
C GLN A 375 31.48 -0.25 19.70
N LEU A 376 31.40 0.07 18.41
CA LEU A 376 32.47 -0.18 17.46
C LEU A 376 33.74 0.59 17.82
N ASN A 377 33.61 1.88 18.16
CA ASN A 377 34.72 2.71 18.61
C ASN A 377 35.35 2.16 19.90
N ALA A 378 34.53 1.77 20.89
CA ALA A 378 34.99 1.22 22.16
C ALA A 378 35.78 -0.09 21.98
N ARG A 379 35.33 -1.01 21.13
CA ARG A 379 36.03 -2.29 20.85
C ARG A 379 37.38 -2.08 20.18
N ARG A 380 37.50 -1.04 19.36
CA ARG A 380 38.73 -0.77 18.60
C ARG A 380 39.80 -0.07 19.44
N GLY A 381 39.42 0.64 20.51
CA GLY A 381 40.36 1.43 21.31
C GLY A 381 41.13 2.47 20.49
N ALA A 382 40.59 2.85 19.33
CA ALA A 382 41.21 3.70 18.31
C ALA A 382 40.30 4.91 18.00
N GLU A 383 40.68 5.72 17.02
CA GLU A 383 39.98 6.96 16.63
C GLU A 383 38.45 6.80 16.49
N GLU A 384 37.75 7.84 16.94
CA GLU A 384 36.30 7.90 17.03
C GLU A 384 35.67 8.10 15.63
N LEU A 385 35.00 7.06 15.12
CA LEU A 385 34.06 7.23 14.02
C LEU A 385 32.85 8.00 14.53
N ILE A 386 32.76 9.26 14.15
CA ILE A 386 31.64 10.13 14.51
C ILE A 386 30.61 10.09 13.39
N LEU A 387 29.43 9.57 13.73
CA LEU A 387 28.31 9.46 12.81
C LEU A 387 27.36 10.64 12.98
N LYS A 388 27.24 11.45 11.93
CA LYS A 388 26.24 12.52 11.85
C LYS A 388 24.95 11.95 11.30
N ILE A 389 23.82 12.22 11.95
CA ILE A 389 22.51 11.74 11.48
C ILE A 389 21.51 12.88 11.40
N GLY A 390 20.77 12.95 10.30
CA GLY A 390 19.67 13.88 10.09
C GLY A 390 18.40 13.18 9.64
N ILE A 391 17.26 13.56 10.23
CA ILE A 391 15.95 12.97 9.93
C ILE A 391 14.95 14.08 9.57
N HIS A 392 14.24 13.88 8.47
CA HIS A 392 13.14 14.75 8.07
C HIS A 392 12.02 13.95 7.40
N GLU A 393 10.78 14.36 7.65
CA GLU A 393 9.59 13.78 7.06
C GLU A 393 8.85 14.84 6.23
N GLY A 394 8.37 14.45 5.05
CA GLY A 394 7.49 15.27 4.23
C GLY A 394 7.13 14.63 2.88
N PRO A 395 6.38 15.36 2.03
CA PRO A 395 5.97 14.87 0.73
C PRO A 395 7.14 14.77 -0.25
N CYS A 396 7.12 13.75 -1.10
CA CYS A 396 8.12 13.57 -2.15
C CYS A 396 7.53 12.91 -3.40
N LEU A 397 8.33 12.87 -4.46
CA LEU A 397 8.03 12.12 -5.67
C LEU A 397 8.92 10.88 -5.71
N ALA A 398 8.32 9.71 -5.88
CA ALA A 398 9.03 8.50 -6.28
C ALA A 398 9.29 8.57 -7.78
N VAL A 399 10.56 8.38 -8.18
CA VAL A 399 11.02 8.47 -9.57
C VAL A 399 11.94 7.31 -9.90
N ASN A 400 12.15 7.05 -11.19
CA ASN A 400 13.22 6.18 -11.67
C ASN A 400 14.41 7.03 -12.14
N LEU A 401 15.60 6.79 -11.59
CA LEU A 401 16.84 7.46 -11.97
C LEU A 401 17.96 6.44 -12.13
N ASN A 402 18.58 6.38 -13.32
CA ASN A 402 19.62 5.40 -13.66
C ASN A 402 19.15 3.94 -13.44
N ASP A 403 17.95 3.61 -13.91
CA ASP A 403 17.31 2.30 -13.78
C ASP A 403 17.18 1.81 -12.33
N ARG A 404 17.12 2.76 -11.38
CA ARG A 404 16.90 2.52 -9.97
C ARG A 404 15.87 3.48 -9.42
N GLN A 405 15.07 2.97 -8.50
CA GLN A 405 14.14 3.79 -7.75
C GLN A 405 14.88 4.84 -6.91
N ASP A 406 14.51 6.11 -7.04
CA ASP A 406 15.01 7.23 -6.26
C ASP A 406 13.86 8.15 -5.84
N TYR A 407 14.16 9.19 -5.07
CA TYR A 407 13.19 10.16 -4.60
C TYR A 407 13.63 11.58 -4.95
N PHE A 408 12.64 12.40 -5.32
CA PHE A 408 12.85 13.80 -5.67
C PHE A 408 11.92 14.71 -4.87
N GLY A 409 12.43 15.89 -4.47
CA GLY A 409 11.63 16.92 -3.80
C GLY A 409 12.40 17.73 -2.76
N GLN A 410 11.76 18.78 -2.24
CA GLN A 410 12.31 19.62 -1.17
C GLN A 410 12.63 18.81 0.09
N THR A 411 11.81 17.81 0.44
CA THR A 411 12.01 16.95 1.61
C THR A 411 13.37 16.24 1.60
N VAL A 412 13.82 15.71 0.46
CA VAL A 412 15.14 15.06 0.35
C VAL A 412 16.27 16.06 0.66
N ASN A 413 16.17 17.28 0.12
CA ASN A 413 17.15 18.33 0.33
C ASN A 413 17.17 18.81 1.78
N ILE A 414 16.00 18.95 2.42
CA ILE A 414 15.90 19.34 3.83
C ILE A 414 16.55 18.26 4.71
N ALA A 415 16.26 16.98 4.47
CA ALA A 415 16.83 15.87 5.25
C ALA A 415 18.37 15.88 5.22
N SER A 416 18.97 16.02 4.04
CA SER A 416 20.44 16.16 3.89
C SER A 416 20.99 17.40 4.63
N ARG A 417 20.29 18.54 4.57
CA ARG A 417 20.72 19.77 5.28
C ARG A 417 20.59 19.65 6.79
N VAL A 418 19.58 18.93 7.28
CA VAL A 418 19.40 18.63 8.71
C VAL A 418 20.54 17.74 9.20
N GLN A 419 20.95 16.74 8.42
CA GLN A 419 22.13 15.93 8.72
C GLN A 419 23.39 16.79 8.82
N ALA A 420 23.58 17.76 7.92
CA ALA A 420 24.75 18.64 7.94
C ALA A 420 24.85 19.55 9.19
N LEU A 421 23.77 19.72 9.96
CA LEU A 421 23.78 20.42 11.25
C LEU A 421 24.38 19.57 12.37
N ALA A 422 24.33 18.24 12.23
CA ALA A 422 24.84 17.34 13.24
C ALA A 422 26.36 17.51 13.38
N THR A 423 26.78 17.79 14.60
CA THR A 423 28.18 17.91 15.00
C THR A 423 28.44 16.93 16.14
N GLY A 424 29.52 16.16 16.06
CA GLY A 424 29.71 15.04 16.99
C GLY A 424 28.67 13.93 16.78
N ASP A 425 28.50 13.08 17.80
CA ASP A 425 27.54 11.97 17.87
C ASP A 425 26.06 12.44 18.05
N SER A 426 25.71 13.60 17.51
CA SER A 426 24.35 14.15 17.63
C SER A 426 23.45 13.72 16.49
N ILE A 427 22.17 13.53 16.80
CA ILE A 427 21.12 13.27 15.80
C ILE A 427 20.27 14.53 15.71
N PHE A 428 20.07 15.06 14.50
CA PHE A 428 19.17 16.16 14.26
C PHE A 428 17.89 15.67 13.59
N ALA A 429 16.75 16.18 14.04
CA ALA A 429 15.45 15.86 13.46
C ALA A 429 14.60 17.13 13.29
N THR A 430 13.75 17.17 12.27
CA THR A 430 12.77 18.26 12.13
C THR A 430 11.54 18.06 13.00
N GLN A 431 10.77 19.12 13.21
CA GLN A 431 9.54 19.09 14.02
C GLN A 431 8.57 17.93 13.69
N PRO A 432 8.21 17.62 12.43
CA PRO A 432 7.30 16.51 12.13
C PRO A 432 7.77 15.16 12.69
N VAL A 433 9.08 14.93 12.69
CA VAL A 433 9.69 13.69 13.19
C VAL A 433 9.60 13.60 14.72
N VAL A 434 9.89 14.69 15.42
CA VAL A 434 9.88 14.68 16.90
C VAL A 434 8.47 14.72 17.48
N GLN A 435 7.53 15.36 16.77
CA GLN A 435 6.14 15.50 17.21
C GLN A 435 5.25 14.32 16.82
N ASP A 436 5.72 13.41 15.96
CA ASP A 436 5.08 12.12 15.75
C ASP A 436 4.90 11.40 17.10
N ALA A 437 3.69 10.89 17.35
CA ALA A 437 3.31 10.40 18.67
C ALA A 437 4.17 9.21 19.11
N ASP A 438 4.50 8.31 18.19
CA ASP A 438 5.36 7.16 18.45
C ASP A 438 6.82 7.58 18.67
N SER A 439 7.30 8.54 17.89
CA SER A 439 8.64 9.12 18.06
C SER A 439 8.79 9.78 19.43
N ALA A 440 7.82 10.60 19.84
CA ALA A 440 7.83 11.25 21.14
C ALA A 440 7.81 10.24 22.30
N ARG A 441 7.00 9.17 22.17
CA ARG A 441 6.99 8.05 23.14
C ARG A 441 8.33 7.33 23.21
N LEU A 442 8.92 7.02 22.05
CA LEU A 442 10.21 6.35 21.95
C LEU A 442 11.32 7.18 22.61
N LEU A 443 11.42 8.47 22.27
CA LEU A 443 12.42 9.38 22.83
C LEU A 443 12.30 9.47 24.36
N SER A 444 11.06 9.62 24.86
CA SER A 444 10.79 9.66 26.30
C SER A 444 11.21 8.35 26.99
N SER A 445 10.87 7.19 26.40
CA SER A 445 11.21 5.88 26.98
C SER A 445 12.72 5.61 27.03
N ARG A 446 13.48 6.23 26.13
CA ARG A 446 14.95 6.12 26.05
C ARG A 446 15.67 7.22 26.83
N GLY A 447 14.95 8.14 27.46
CA GLY A 447 15.53 9.29 28.16
C GLY A 447 16.32 10.23 27.26
N VAL A 448 15.90 10.38 25.99
CA VAL A 448 16.55 11.23 25.00
C VAL A 448 15.85 12.58 24.93
N ASP A 449 16.56 13.64 25.29
CA ASP A 449 16.05 15.01 25.19
C ASP A 449 16.13 15.53 23.75
N ALA A 450 14.99 15.95 23.19
CA ALA A 450 14.94 16.65 21.90
C ALA A 450 14.92 18.17 22.13
N ARG A 451 16.07 18.82 22.01
CA ARG A 451 16.21 20.26 22.28
C ARG A 451 15.91 21.09 21.03
N PRO A 452 14.89 21.96 21.03
CA PRO A 452 14.54 22.77 19.87
C PRO A 452 15.60 23.83 19.59
N GLN A 453 15.91 24.02 18.31
CA GLN A 453 16.75 25.07 17.76
C GLN A 453 16.05 25.60 16.50
N ALA A 454 15.90 26.92 16.39
CA ALA A 454 15.45 27.51 15.12
C ALA A 454 16.71 27.78 14.29
N LEU A 455 16.94 27.08 13.19
CA LEU A 455 18.14 27.27 12.35
C LEU A 455 17.75 27.58 10.89
N ALA A 456 18.56 28.40 10.23
CA ALA A 456 18.41 28.65 8.80
C ALA A 456 19.10 27.53 8.02
N LEU A 457 18.37 26.85 7.15
CA LEU A 457 18.93 25.84 6.26
C LEU A 457 19.21 26.50 4.90
N ARG A 458 20.43 26.36 4.37
CA ARG A 458 20.81 26.95 3.08
C ARG A 458 19.80 26.52 2.00
N GLY A 459 19.17 27.47 1.32
CA GLY A 459 18.22 27.18 0.23
C GLY A 459 16.85 26.64 0.69
N VAL A 460 16.51 26.79 1.98
CA VAL A 460 15.14 26.69 2.50
C VAL A 460 14.72 28.09 2.93
N GLY A 461 13.49 28.51 2.60
CA GLY A 461 12.99 29.82 3.03
C GLY A 461 12.74 29.84 4.54
N GLY A 462 13.29 30.84 5.23
CA GLY A 462 13.05 31.07 6.66
C GLY A 462 13.90 30.22 7.62
N ARG A 463 13.63 30.36 8.92
CA ARG A 463 14.21 29.52 9.97
C ARG A 463 13.30 28.32 10.20
N MET A 464 13.89 27.12 10.24
CA MET A 464 13.16 25.88 10.48
C MET A 464 13.38 25.41 11.92
N PRO A 465 12.34 24.94 12.63
CA PRO A 465 12.50 24.27 13.91
C PRO A 465 13.14 22.89 13.70
N VAL A 466 14.35 22.73 14.21
CA VAL A 466 15.12 21.48 14.24
C VAL A 466 15.45 21.12 15.68
N PHE A 467 15.63 19.84 15.96
CA PHE A 467 15.80 19.32 17.30
C PHE A 467 17.11 18.53 17.36
N ALA A 468 17.98 18.91 18.29
CA ALA A 468 19.16 18.13 18.62
C ALA A 468 18.76 17.05 19.64
N MET A 469 18.99 15.79 19.30
CA MET A 469 18.76 14.63 20.16
C MET A 469 20.11 14.12 20.65
N THR A 470 20.32 14.17 21.96
CA THR A 470 21.58 13.80 22.63
C THR A 470 21.35 12.65 23.59
#